data_AF-A0A6B3HZ76-F1
#
_entry.id   AF-A0A6B3HZ76-F1
#
_cell.length_a   1.000
_cell.length_b   1.000
_cell.length_c   1.000
_cell.angle_alpha   90.00
_cell.angle_beta   90.00
_cell.angle_gamma   90.00
#
_symmetry.space_group_name_H-M   'P 1'
#
loop_
_entity.id
_entity.type
_entity.pdbx_description
1 polymer ?
#
loop_
_entity_poly.entity_id
_entity_poly.type
_entity_poly.pdbx_seq_one_letter_code
_entity_poly.pdbx_strand_id
1 'polypeptide(L)'
;VAGVDHIGIGGDYDGTAFTPNGLEDVSGYPNLIAELLRRNWSEGDLAKLTWQNAVRVLRDAEAVARDEQSGRGPSHATITELDGRRIR
;
A
#
# COMPACT_ATOMS: atom_id res chain seq x y z
N VAL A 1 3.18 8.25 -15.43
CA VAL A 1 2.30 7.68 -14.37
C VAL A 1 2.96 6.41 -13.82
N ALA A 2 2.60 5.93 -12.62
CA ALA A 2 3.35 4.93 -11.82
C ALA A 2 3.59 3.54 -12.45
N GLY A 3 2.73 3.05 -13.35
CA GLY A 3 2.85 1.72 -13.97
C GLY A 3 2.24 0.58 -13.12
N VAL A 4 1.92 -0.55 -13.76
CA VAL A 4 1.11 -1.65 -13.16
C VAL A 4 1.76 -2.33 -11.96
N ASP A 5 3.08 -2.29 -11.87
CA ASP A 5 3.81 -2.89 -10.75
C ASP A 5 3.73 -2.04 -9.48
N HIS A 6 3.16 -0.83 -9.52
CA HIS A 6 3.22 0.15 -8.43
C HIS A 6 1.85 0.57 -7.89
N ILE A 7 0.85 -0.30 -8.04
CA ILE A 7 -0.54 0.00 -7.63
C ILE A 7 -1.10 -1.09 -6.71
N GLY A 8 -2.01 -0.69 -5.84
CA GLY A 8 -2.81 -1.53 -4.94
C GLY A 8 -4.18 -0.90 -4.72
N ILE A 9 -5.00 -1.48 -3.85
CA ILE A 9 -6.34 -0.98 -3.52
C ILE A 9 -6.43 -0.67 -2.02
N GLY A 10 -6.84 0.55 -1.67
CA GLY A 10 -7.21 0.95 -0.31
C GLY A 10 -8.63 1.47 -0.32
N GLY A 11 -9.58 0.67 0.17
CA GLY A 11 -11.02 0.99 0.08
C GLY A 11 -11.53 2.00 1.11
N ASP A 12 -10.82 2.19 2.23
CA ASP A 12 -11.22 3.09 3.32
C ASP A 12 -12.63 2.83 3.89
N TYR A 13 -13.12 1.59 3.80
CA TYR A 13 -14.38 1.17 4.43
C TYR A 13 -14.34 1.42 5.94
N ASP A 14 -15.49 1.84 6.49
CA ASP A 14 -15.64 2.34 7.88
C ASP A 14 -14.77 3.58 8.23
N GLY A 15 -13.98 4.10 7.29
CA GLY A 15 -13.19 5.34 7.43
C GLY A 15 -13.84 6.58 6.80
N THR A 16 -14.82 6.38 5.92
CA THR A 16 -15.54 7.44 5.20
C THR A 16 -17.07 7.27 5.29
N ALA A 17 -17.82 8.37 5.22
CA ALA A 17 -19.27 8.38 5.26
C ALA A 17 -19.95 8.08 3.91
N PHE A 18 -19.20 8.14 2.80
CA PHE A 18 -19.74 7.98 1.45
C PHE A 18 -18.85 7.08 0.61
N THR A 19 -19.49 6.22 -0.18
CA THR A 19 -18.83 5.28 -1.09
C THR A 19 -19.40 5.41 -2.51
N PRO A 20 -18.64 5.03 -3.55
CA PRO A 20 -19.16 4.96 -4.91
C PRO A 20 -20.24 3.88 -5.06
N ASN A 21 -21.18 4.09 -5.98
CA ASN A 21 -22.19 3.07 -6.31
C ASN A 21 -21.51 1.78 -6.83
N GLY A 22 -21.96 0.63 -6.35
CA GLY A 22 -21.36 -0.68 -6.61
C GLY A 22 -20.13 -1.01 -5.76
N LEU A 23 -19.74 -0.10 -4.86
CA LEU A 23 -18.68 -0.25 -3.86
C LEU A 23 -19.18 0.18 -2.47
N GLU A 24 -20.44 -0.12 -2.16
CA GLU A 24 -21.10 0.33 -0.93
C GLU A 24 -20.41 -0.19 0.33
N ASP A 25 -19.94 -1.45 0.27
CA ASP A 25 -19.23 -2.13 1.35
C ASP A 25 -18.13 -3.06 0.80
N VAL A 26 -17.44 -3.75 1.72
CA VAL A 26 -16.31 -4.66 1.41
C VAL A 26 -16.63 -5.77 0.42
N SER A 27 -17.90 -6.11 0.18
CA SER A 27 -18.30 -7.08 -0.83
C SER A 27 -18.20 -6.55 -2.27
N GLY A 28 -18.02 -5.24 -2.47
CA GLY A 28 -18.05 -4.59 -3.79
C GLY A 28 -16.81 -4.78 -4.66
N TYR A 29 -15.67 -5.23 -4.12
CA TYR A 29 -14.42 -5.35 -4.89
C TYR A 29 -14.53 -6.14 -6.22
N PRO A 30 -15.30 -7.25 -6.32
CA PRO A 30 -15.51 -7.93 -7.59
C PRO A 30 -16.11 -7.05 -8.70
N ASN A 31 -16.92 -6.04 -8.38
CA ASN A 31 -17.47 -5.10 -9.36
C ASN A 31 -16.37 -4.25 -10.00
N LEU A 32 -15.41 -3.78 -9.19
CA LEU A 32 -14.24 -3.06 -9.68
C LEU A 32 -13.37 -3.95 -10.58
N ILE A 33 -13.12 -5.20 -10.18
CA ILE A 33 -12.34 -6.14 -10.98
C ILE A 33 -13.03 -6.42 -12.33
N ALA A 34 -14.35 -6.61 -12.31
CA ALA A 34 -15.14 -6.80 -13.54
C ALA A 34 -15.07 -5.56 -14.47
N GLU A 35 -15.10 -4.35 -13.91
CA GLU A 35 -14.90 -3.11 -14.68
C GLU A 35 -13.51 -3.04 -15.32
N LEU A 36 -12.45 -3.40 -14.59
CA LEU A 36 -11.09 -3.39 -15.12
C LEU A 36 -10.88 -4.45 -16.21
N LEU A 37 -11.46 -5.64 -16.05
CA LEU A 37 -11.50 -6.66 -17.12
C LEU A 37 -12.19 -6.12 -18.39
N ARG A 38 -13.33 -5.43 -18.25
CA ARG A 38 -14.01 -4.77 -19.37
C ARG A 38 -13.17 -3.68 -20.02
N ARG A 39 -12.24 -3.09 -19.28
CA ARG A 39 -11.23 -2.13 -19.78
C ARG A 39 -9.95 -2.81 -20.26
N ASN A 40 -10.00 -4.12 -20.49
CA ASN A 40 -8.93 -4.89 -21.11
C ASN A 40 -7.66 -5.02 -20.26
N TRP A 41 -7.79 -4.94 -18.93
CA TRP A 41 -6.73 -5.32 -18.00
C TRP A 41 -6.52 -6.83 -18.07
N SER A 42 -5.27 -7.27 -18.11
CA SER A 42 -4.97 -8.70 -18.08
C SER A 42 -5.19 -9.28 -16.69
N GLU A 43 -5.43 -10.59 -16.60
CA GLU A 43 -5.47 -11.30 -15.32
C GLU A 43 -4.15 -11.14 -14.55
N GLY A 44 -3.03 -11.07 -15.26
CA GLY A 44 -1.72 -10.79 -14.66
C GLY A 44 -1.65 -9.41 -14.01
N ASP A 45 -2.17 -8.37 -14.67
CA ASP A 45 -2.23 -7.01 -14.12
C ASP A 45 -3.16 -6.93 -12.90
N LEU A 46 -4.27 -7.66 -12.93
CA LEU A 46 -5.21 -7.72 -11.81
C LEU A 46 -4.65 -8.51 -10.63
N ALA A 47 -3.88 -9.57 -10.88
CA ALA A 47 -3.17 -10.29 -9.84
C ALA A 47 -2.11 -9.40 -9.17
N LYS A 48 -1.43 -8.54 -9.94
CA LYS A 48 -0.52 -7.51 -9.40
C LYS A 48 -1.27 -6.51 -8.52
N LEU A 49 -2.35 -5.93 -9.03
CA LEU A 49 -3.18 -4.95 -8.33
C LEU A 49 -3.76 -5.50 -7.01
N THR A 50 -4.30 -6.72 -7.04
CA THR A 50 -5.03 -7.29 -5.88
C THR A 50 -4.13 -7.90 -4.83
N TRP A 51 -2.95 -8.41 -5.21
CA TRP A 51 -2.14 -9.22 -4.30
C TRP A 51 -0.63 -9.08 -4.49
N GLN A 52 -0.11 -9.32 -5.70
CA GLN A 52 1.32 -9.58 -5.88
C GLN A 52 2.18 -8.34 -5.58
N ASN A 53 1.69 -7.14 -5.90
CA ASN A 53 2.42 -5.91 -5.57
C ASN A 53 2.54 -5.71 -4.06
N ALA A 54 1.46 -5.91 -3.30
CA ALA A 54 1.47 -5.76 -1.85
C ALA A 54 2.43 -6.77 -1.19
N VAL A 55 2.38 -8.03 -1.61
CA VAL A 55 3.29 -9.07 -1.10
C VAL A 55 4.75 -8.78 -1.47
N ARG A 56 5.02 -8.32 -2.70
CA ARG A 56 6.38 -7.93 -3.11
C ARG A 56 6.91 -6.79 -2.24
N VAL A 57 6.13 -5.72 -2.06
CA VAL A 57 6.54 -4.56 -1.25
C VAL A 57 6.83 -4.95 0.19
N LEU A 58 6.00 -5.81 0.80
CA LEU A 58 6.25 -6.29 2.15
C LEU A 58 7.56 -7.11 2.22
N ARG A 59 7.79 -8.01 1.25
CA ARG A 59 9.02 -8.81 1.18
C ARG A 59 10.27 -7.95 0.97
N ASP A 60 10.18 -6.92 0.15
CA ASP A 60 11.28 -6.00 -0.10
C ASP A 60 11.61 -5.22 1.19
N ALA A 61 10.61 -4.76 1.93
CA ALA A 61 10.79 -4.12 3.23
C ALA A 61 11.42 -5.07 4.25
N GLU A 62 11.00 -6.34 4.30
CA GLU A 62 11.61 -7.36 5.15
C GLU A 62 13.08 -7.64 4.77
N ALA A 63 13.42 -7.62 3.48
CA ALA A 63 14.80 -7.80 3.02
C ALA A 63 15.70 -6.65 3.50
N VAL A 64 15.27 -5.41 3.30
CA VAL A 64 15.99 -4.23 3.80
C VAL A 64 16.09 -4.27 5.33
N ALA A 65 15.02 -4.63 6.03
CA ALA A 65 15.04 -4.73 7.48
C ALA A 65 16.08 -5.75 7.99
N ARG A 66 16.21 -6.92 7.33
CA ARG A 66 17.23 -7.92 7.69
C ARG A 66 18.65 -7.39 7.49
N ASP A 67 18.92 -6.74 6.36
CA ASP A 67 20.23 -6.14 6.10
C ASP A 67 20.57 -5.05 7.13
N GLU A 68 19.64 -4.13 7.40
CA GLU A 68 19.82 -3.04 8.36
C GLU A 68 20.05 -3.55 9.80
N GLN A 69 19.27 -4.55 10.23
CA GLN A 69 19.43 -5.17 11.56
C GLN A 69 20.76 -5.91 11.71
N SER A 70 21.33 -6.42 10.61
CA SER A 70 22.66 -7.02 10.63
C SER A 70 23.78 -5.99 10.73
N GLY A 71 23.53 -4.77 10.24
CA GLY A 71 24.53 -3.70 10.14
C GLY A 71 24.55 -2.71 11.31
N ARG A 72 23.44 -2.53 12.04
CA ARG A 72 23.35 -1.56 13.15
C ARG A 72 22.24 -1.88 14.16
N GLY A 73 22.39 -1.37 15.39
CA GLY A 73 21.32 -1.36 16.38
C GLY A 73 20.20 -0.37 16.06
N PRO A 74 19.10 -0.40 16.84
CA PRO A 74 18.03 0.59 16.71
C PRO A 74 18.53 2.00 17.05
N SER A 75 17.90 3.01 16.47
CA SER A 75 18.17 4.39 16.85
C SER A 75 17.58 4.69 18.23
N HIS A 76 18.35 5.39 19.06
CA HIS A 76 17.90 5.98 20.32
C HIS A 76 17.77 7.51 20.24
N ALA A 77 17.91 8.08 19.04
CA ALA A 77 17.86 9.52 18.84
C ALA A 77 16.50 10.09 19.25
N THR A 78 16.54 11.24 19.90
CA THR A 78 15.37 12.01 20.29
C THR A 78 15.08 13.12 19.28
N ILE A 79 13.83 13.58 19.22
CA ILE A 79 13.46 14.72 18.36
C ILE A 79 14.30 15.97 18.69
N THR A 80 14.67 16.18 19.95
CA THR A 80 15.51 17.33 20.35
C THR A 80 16.93 17.23 19.78
N GLU A 81 17.50 16.03 19.71
CA GLU A 81 18.84 15.81 19.15
C GLU A 81 18.87 15.95 17.63
N LEU A 82 17.80 15.54 16.95
CA LEU A 82 17.70 15.57 15.48
C LEU A 82 17.22 16.94 14.95
N ASP A 83 16.19 17.51 15.58
CA ASP A 83 15.46 18.68 15.05
C ASP A 83 15.69 19.95 15.89
N GLY A 84 16.42 19.83 17.00
CA GLY A 84 16.65 20.92 17.94
C GLY A 84 15.44 21.21 18.85
N ARG A 85 15.63 22.15 19.78
CA ARG A 85 14.55 22.53 20.71
C ARG A 85 13.58 23.48 20.01
N ARG A 86 12.32 23.06 19.86
CA ARG A 86 11.25 23.92 19.33
C ARG A 86 11.11 25.16 20.22
N ILE A 87 11.52 26.32 19.70
CA ILE A 87 11.32 27.61 20.36
C ILE A 87 9.82 27.91 20.26
N ARG A 88 9.15 28.06 21.41
CA ARG A 88 7.78 28.58 21.47
C ARG A 88 7.80 30.08 21.31
#